data_AF-A0A661D2A4-F1
#
_entry.id   AF-A0A661D2A4-F1
#
_cell.length_a   1.000
_cell.length_b   1.000
_cell.length_c   1.000
_cell.angle_alpha   90.00
_cell.angle_beta   90.00
_cell.angle_gamma   90.00
#
_symmetry.space_group_name_H-M   'P 1'
#
loop_
_entity.id
_entity.type
_entity.pdbx_description
1 polymer ?
#
loop_
_entity_poly.entity_id
_entity_poly.type
_entity_poly.pdbx_seq_one_letter_code
_entity_poly.pdbx_strand_id
1 'polypeptide(L)' 'MEEAFELYLTSLLNSRDVFWRLKAFRYFRQVAIDPLGGLYCPEGEDISPTKILDYIEQN' A
#
# COMPACT_ATOMS: atom_id res chain seq x y z
N MET A 1 3.05 -5.59 24.32
CA MET A 1 2.48 -6.36 23.20
C MET A 1 2.71 -5.52 21.97
N GLU A 2 3.28 -6.08 20.90
CA GLU A 2 3.23 -5.42 19.60
C GLU A 2 1.77 -5.49 19.12
N GLU A 3 1.18 -4.33 18.84
CA GLU A 3 -0.15 -4.26 18.21
C GLU A 3 0.02 -4.53 16.71
N ALA A 4 -0.66 -5.55 16.22
CA ALA A 4 -0.72 -5.87 14.81
C ALA A 4 -2.02 -5.32 14.24
N PHE A 5 -1.92 -4.56 13.15
CA PHE A 5 -3.06 -4.01 12.41
C PHE A 5 -3.18 -4.74 11.07
N GLU A 6 -4.39 -5.14 10.71
CA GLU A 6 -4.70 -5.62 9.35
C GLU A 6 -5.31 -4.47 8.55
N LEU A 7 -4.78 -4.25 7.34
CA LEU A 7 -5.25 -3.19 6.45
C LEU A 7 -5.80 -3.79 5.14
N TYR A 8 -7.09 -3.58 4.90
CA TYR A 8 -7.75 -4.00 3.67
C TYR A 8 -7.75 -2.88 2.64
N LEU A 9 -6.76 -2.90 1.73
CA LEU A 9 -6.57 -1.84 0.75
C LEU A 9 -7.51 -1.91 -0.47
N THR A 10 -8.25 -3.01 -0.67
CA THR A 10 -9.02 -3.27 -1.91
C THR A 10 -9.90 -2.10 -2.35
N SER A 11 -10.69 -1.53 -1.43
CA SER A 11 -11.58 -0.39 -1.73
C SER A 11 -10.80 0.87 -2.11
N LEU A 12 -9.73 1.17 -1.37
CA LEU A 12 -8.85 2.32 -1.64
C LEU A 12 -8.22 2.18 -3.03
N LEU A 13 -7.62 1.02 -3.33
CA LEU A 13 -6.96 0.77 -4.60
C LEU A 13 -7.95 1.00 -5.73
N ASN A 14 -9.14 0.42 -5.66
CA ASN A 14 -10.16 0.56 -6.70
C ASN A 14 -10.71 1.98 -6.86
N SER A 15 -10.66 2.81 -5.82
CA SER A 15 -11.15 4.20 -5.86
C SER A 15 -10.23 5.19 -6.60
N ARG A 16 -8.95 4.85 -6.84
CA ARG A 16 -7.98 5.77 -7.46
C ARG A 16 -7.15 5.09 -8.53
N ASP A 17 -7.00 5.72 -9.68
CA ASP A 17 -6.20 5.17 -10.79
C ASP A 17 -4.70 5.28 -10.57
N VAL A 18 -4.26 6.18 -9.68
CA VAL A 18 -2.83 6.33 -9.33
C VAL A 18 -2.20 5.02 -8.84
N PHE A 19 -3.01 4.12 -8.24
CA PHE A 19 -2.57 2.83 -7.73
C PHE A 19 -2.60 1.69 -8.77
N TRP A 20 -2.54 2.01 -10.06
CA TRP A 20 -2.64 1.02 -11.14
C TRP A 20 -1.60 -0.12 -11.02
N ARG A 21 -0.40 0.14 -10.48
CA ARG A 21 0.62 -0.91 -10.22
C ARG A 21 0.15 -1.92 -9.17
N LEU A 22 -0.53 -1.44 -8.13
CA LEU A 22 -1.09 -2.31 -7.08
C LEU A 22 -2.31 -3.10 -7.58
N LYS A 23 -3.00 -2.64 -8.64
CA LYS A 23 -4.09 -3.36 -9.30
C LYS A 23 -3.60 -4.42 -10.30
N ALA A 24 -2.45 -4.20 -10.92
CA ALA A 24 -1.94 -5.02 -12.00
C ALA A 24 -1.06 -6.16 -11.47
N PHE A 25 -1.51 -7.40 -11.64
CA PHE A 25 -0.86 -8.61 -11.13
C PHE A 25 0.66 -8.68 -11.38
N ARG A 26 1.11 -8.28 -12.57
CA ARG A 26 2.54 -8.25 -12.93
C ARG A 26 3.37 -7.37 -11.99
N TYR A 27 2.84 -6.22 -11.60
CA TYR A 27 3.51 -5.24 -10.75
C TYR A 27 3.29 -5.55 -9.27
N PHE A 28 2.08 -5.98 -8.90
CA PHE A 28 1.75 -6.37 -7.52
C PHE A 28 2.71 -7.44 -6.96
N ARG A 29 3.14 -8.40 -7.79
CA ARG A 29 4.14 -9.42 -7.40
C ARG A 29 5.52 -8.86 -7.04
N GLN A 30 5.80 -7.61 -7.37
CA GLN A 30 7.06 -6.93 -7.12
C GLN A 30 6.95 -5.93 -5.96
N VAL A 31 5.75 -5.74 -5.41
CA VAL A 31 5.52 -4.84 -4.28
C VAL A 31 6.25 -5.36 -3.05
N ALA A 32 6.96 -4.48 -2.38
CA ALA A 32 7.61 -4.74 -1.12
C ALA A 32 7.32 -3.62 -0.12
N ILE A 33 7.58 -3.92 1.16
CA ILE A 33 7.55 -2.94 2.24
C ILE A 33 8.97 -2.44 2.45
N ASP A 34 9.17 -1.13 2.42
CA ASP A 34 10.46 -0.52 2.74
C ASP A 34 10.74 -0.51 4.27
N PRO A 35 11.97 -0.22 4.73
CA PRO A 35 12.27 -0.18 6.17
C PRO A 35 11.50 0.87 6.98
N LEU A 36 10.86 1.85 6.33
CA LEU A 36 10.03 2.86 6.96
C LEU A 36 8.54 2.47 7.01
N GLY A 37 8.14 1.39 6.34
CA GLY A 37 6.77 0.88 6.30
C GLY A 37 5.97 1.29 5.06
N GLY A 38 6.61 1.85 4.03
CA GLY A 38 5.98 2.24 2.77
C GLY A 38 5.83 1.08 1.80
N LEU A 39 4.80 1.13 0.94
CA LEU A 39 4.66 0.19 -0.19
C LEU A 39 5.35 0.78 -1.42
N TYR A 40 6.31 0.03 -1.96
CA TYR A 40 7.02 0.44 -3.17
C TYR A 40 7.08 -0.69 -4.20
N CYS A 41 7.09 -0.29 -5.48
CA CYS A 41 7.50 -1.12 -6.60
C CYS A 41 8.92 -0.71 -7.05
N PRO A 42 9.64 -1.55 -7.80
CA PRO A 42 10.96 -1.20 -8.35
C PRO A 42 10.97 0.10 -9.16
N GLU A 43 9.85 0.45 -9.80
CA GLU A 43 9.68 1.67 -10.58
C GLU A 43 9.34 2.92 -9.75
N GLY A 44 9.15 2.78 -8.43
CA GLY A 44 8.90 3.90 -7.51
C GLY A 44 7.96 3.56 -6.34
N GLU A 45 7.86 4.50 -5.41
CA GLU A 45 6.92 4.42 -4.29
C GLU A 45 5.46 4.47 -4.78
N ASP A 46 4.60 3.62 -4.21
CA ASP A 46 3.16 3.61 -4.48
C ASP A 46 2.37 4.19 -3.30
N ILE A 47 2.71 3.84 -2.05
CA ILE A 47 2.08 4.42 -0.85
C ILE A 47 3.16 4.70 0.19
N SER A 48 3.31 5.97 0.57
CA SER A 48 4.26 6.36 1.62
C SER A 48 3.85 5.81 2.99
N PRO A 49 4.80 5.57 3.90
CA PRO A 49 4.50 5.03 5.23
C PRO A 49 3.53 5.91 6.01
N THR A 50 3.70 7.24 5.93
CA THR A 50 2.82 8.21 6.57
C THR A 50 1.39 8.15 6.03
N LYS A 51 1.22 7.87 4.73
CA LYS A 51 -0.09 7.75 4.10
C LYS A 51 -0.77 6.42 4.43
N ILE A 52 0.00 5.36 4.70
CA ILE A 52 -0.55 4.08 5.14
C ILE A 52 -1.34 4.23 6.45
N LEU A 53 -0.83 5.03 7.38
CA LEU A 53 -1.49 5.28 8.67
C LEU A 53 -2.83 5.99 8.49
N ASP A 54 -2.92 6.96 7.56
CA ASP A 54 -4.18 7.64 7.21
C ASP A 54 -5.28 6.65 6.76
N TYR A 55 -4.90 5.47 6.25
CA TYR A 55 -5.85 4.45 5.79
C TYR A 55 -6.24 3.44 6.86
N ILE A 56 -5.45 3.30 7.92
CA ILE A 56 -5.79 2.45 9.08
C ILE A 56 -6.94 3.08 9.86
N GLU A 57 -6.94 4.40 10.04
CA GLU A 57 -7.98 5.11 10.81
C GLU A 57 -9.33 5.21 10.07
N GLN A 58 -9.38 4.87 8.78
CA GLN A 58 -10.55 5.02 7.92
C GLN A 58 -11.28 3.68 7.63
N ASN A 59 -10.79 2.56 8.14
CA ASN A 59 -11.39 1.22 8.01
C ASN A 59 -11.66 0.60 9.38
#